data_AF-A0A536QD98-F1
#
_entry.id   AF-A0A536QD98-F1
#
_cell.length_a   1.000
_cell.length_b   1.000
_cell.length_c   1.000
_cell.angle_alpha   90.00
_cell.angle_beta   90.00
_cell.angle_gamma   90.00
#
_symmetry.space_group_name_H-M   'P 1'
#
loop_
_entity.id
_entity.type
_entity.pdbx_description
1 polymer ?
#
loop_
_entity_poly.entity_id
_entity_poly.type
_entity_poly.pdbx_seq_one_letter_code
_entity_poly.pdbx_strand_id
1 'polypeptide(L)'
;MPVKPSFTDEVKAELANVQPARPCCQEAELAAMVEALAGPGDGAPTTLRIPRNAVARKVVHLARAAGGQVEAVRKGPTDKRPTYRLRLRLPGGRGSSDPCCARAILRGAFLARGVMGNPADAYHLEIATPAKGDLLAAGAARAGITLKRTTRRGRSLYYLKGADPISRMLGLMGANRAVMRLENDRILRDMRSQANRRANSETANLDKRLRAALQQRAAVRRLKARDSRLRSLPPALRDVAELRLAHPRASLRELAEISELSKSAIANRLRRLVALANRNGLID
;
A
#
# COMPACT_ATOMS: atom_id res chain seq x y z
N MET A 1 10.65 5.56 25.76
CA MET A 1 9.39 5.75 25.00
C MET A 1 8.71 4.41 24.81
N PRO A 2 7.41 4.25 25.09
CA PRO A 2 6.70 3.01 24.81
C PRO A 2 6.71 2.76 23.28
N VAL A 3 7.06 1.54 22.88
CA VAL A 3 7.05 1.13 21.47
C VAL A 3 5.61 1.19 20.97
N LYS A 4 5.35 2.00 19.93
CA LYS A 4 4.03 2.08 19.31
C LYS A 4 3.64 0.68 18.80
N PRO A 5 2.43 0.18 19.12
CA PRO A 5 2.00 -1.14 18.68
C PRO A 5 2.02 -1.21 17.15
N SER A 6 2.41 -2.38 16.60
CA SER A 6 2.35 -2.59 15.16
C SER A 6 0.89 -2.62 14.70
N PHE A 7 0.62 -2.36 13.42
CA PHE A 7 -0.74 -2.50 12.89
C PHE A 7 -1.30 -3.93 13.09
N THR A 8 -0.43 -4.94 13.03
CA THR A 8 -0.79 -6.32 13.38
C THR A 8 -1.27 -6.44 14.83
N ASP A 9 -0.61 -5.78 15.78
CA ASP A 9 -0.99 -5.81 17.20
C ASP A 9 -2.37 -5.19 17.40
N GLU A 10 -2.64 -4.06 16.76
CA GLU A 10 -3.92 -3.36 16.86
C GLU A 10 -5.06 -4.20 16.28
N VAL A 11 -4.89 -4.76 15.08
CA VAL A 11 -5.90 -5.64 14.46
C VAL A 11 -6.18 -6.84 15.36
N LYS A 12 -5.15 -7.46 15.93
CA LYS A 12 -5.34 -8.61 16.83
C LYS A 12 -5.96 -8.23 18.16
N ALA A 13 -5.67 -7.04 18.69
CA ALA A 13 -6.31 -6.53 19.90
C ALA A 13 -7.81 -6.29 19.66
N GLU A 14 -8.18 -5.71 18.53
CA GLU A 14 -9.56 -5.54 18.12
C GLU A 14 -10.28 -6.89 17.94
N LEU A 15 -9.73 -7.76 17.11
CA LEU A 15 -10.32 -9.07 16.82
C LEU A 15 -10.39 -9.98 18.05
N ALA A 16 -9.51 -9.80 19.03
CA ALA A 16 -9.57 -10.57 20.27
C ALA A 16 -10.85 -10.29 21.08
N ASN A 17 -11.46 -9.12 20.90
CA ASN A 17 -12.70 -8.72 21.57
C ASN A 17 -13.97 -9.13 20.80
N VAL A 18 -13.85 -9.55 19.53
CA VAL A 18 -14.98 -10.01 18.73
C VAL A 18 -15.38 -11.41 19.15
N GLN A 19 -16.44 -11.56 19.96
CA GLN A 19 -16.93 -12.86 20.41
C GLN A 19 -17.97 -13.45 19.44
N PRO A 20 -17.78 -14.69 18.94
CA PRO A 20 -18.82 -15.35 18.16
C PRO A 20 -20.01 -15.72 19.04
N ALA A 21 -21.21 -15.30 18.63
CA ALA A 21 -22.45 -15.58 19.36
C ALA A 21 -22.93 -17.04 19.22
N ARG A 22 -22.69 -17.68 18.07
CA ARG A 22 -23.17 -19.04 17.79
C ARG A 22 -22.14 -20.10 18.20
N PRO A 23 -22.56 -21.24 18.79
CA PRO A 23 -21.66 -22.35 19.14
C PRO A 23 -20.81 -22.83 17.95
N CYS A 24 -21.42 -23.01 16.77
CA CYS A 24 -20.72 -23.41 15.56
C CYS A 24 -19.60 -22.43 15.15
N CYS A 25 -19.76 -21.13 15.42
CA CYS A 25 -18.72 -20.14 15.16
C CYS A 25 -17.60 -20.19 16.21
N GLN A 26 -17.94 -20.49 17.47
CA GLN A 26 -16.96 -20.64 18.54
C GLN A 26 -16.04 -21.84 18.27
N GLU A 27 -16.62 -22.97 17.88
CA GLU A 27 -15.89 -24.16 17.41
C GLU A 27 -15.02 -23.85 16.19
N ALA A 28 -15.60 -23.23 15.15
CA ALA A 28 -14.89 -22.90 13.92
C ALA A 28 -13.66 -21.99 14.17
N GLU A 29 -13.82 -20.97 15.03
CA GLU A 29 -12.74 -20.06 15.38
C GLU A 29 -11.66 -20.78 16.19
N LEU A 30 -12.04 -21.56 17.21
CA LEU A 30 -11.11 -22.33 18.03
C LEU A 30 -10.32 -23.33 17.18
N ALA A 31 -11.00 -24.09 16.33
CA ALA A 31 -10.39 -25.07 15.42
C ALA A 31 -9.37 -24.40 14.51
N ALA A 32 -9.70 -23.24 13.92
CA ALA A 32 -8.77 -22.49 13.07
C ALA A 32 -7.56 -21.95 13.85
N MET A 33 -7.74 -21.52 15.10
CA MET A 33 -6.63 -21.08 15.94
C MET A 33 -5.68 -22.24 16.25
N VAL A 34 -6.20 -23.39 16.63
CA VAL A 34 -5.41 -24.59 16.92
C VAL A 34 -4.69 -25.06 15.66
N GLU A 35 -5.40 -25.21 14.55
CA GLU A 35 -4.83 -25.74 13.31
C GLU A 35 -3.67 -24.87 12.81
N ALA A 36 -3.81 -23.54 12.89
CA ALA A 36 -2.73 -22.61 12.55
C ALA A 36 -1.53 -22.69 13.54
N LEU A 37 -1.77 -22.96 14.82
CA LEU A 37 -0.73 -23.00 15.84
C LEU A 37 0.03 -24.33 15.88
N ALA A 38 -0.69 -25.45 15.89
CA ALA A 38 -0.19 -26.79 16.19
C ALA A 38 -0.47 -27.82 15.08
N GLY A 39 -1.38 -27.53 14.14
CA GLY A 39 -1.80 -28.47 13.09
C GLY A 39 -3.16 -29.10 13.40
N PRO A 40 -3.67 -29.97 12.51
CA PRO A 40 -4.95 -30.62 12.72
C PRO A 40 -4.89 -31.45 14.01
N GLY A 41 -5.81 -31.19 14.93
CA GLY A 41 -5.92 -31.97 16.17
C GLY A 41 -6.32 -33.41 15.86
N ASP A 42 -5.71 -34.34 16.57
CA ASP A 42 -5.95 -35.79 16.55
C ASP A 42 -6.83 -36.25 17.74
N GLY A 43 -7.41 -35.30 18.49
CA GLY A 43 -8.17 -35.56 19.71
C GLY A 43 -7.30 -35.64 20.97
N ALA A 44 -5.97 -35.65 20.86
CA ALA A 44 -5.07 -35.59 22.00
C ALA A 44 -4.98 -34.17 22.60
N PRO A 45 -4.62 -34.05 23.90
CA PRO A 45 -4.34 -32.76 24.49
C PRO A 45 -3.25 -32.01 23.72
N THR A 46 -3.60 -30.84 23.19
CA THR A 46 -2.73 -30.01 22.35
C THR A 46 -2.13 -28.87 23.17
N THR A 47 -0.83 -28.64 23.03
CA THR A 47 -0.15 -27.50 23.66
C THR A 47 0.02 -26.35 22.67
N LEU A 48 -0.58 -25.21 22.98
CA LEU A 48 -0.51 -23.99 22.17
C LEU A 48 0.44 -22.97 22.79
N ARG A 49 1.24 -22.32 21.94
CA ARG A 49 2.13 -21.22 22.32
C ARG A 49 1.64 -19.91 21.70
N ILE A 50 1.16 -18.99 22.53
CA ILE A 50 0.49 -17.76 22.09
C ILE A 50 1.23 -16.53 22.63
N PRO A 51 1.74 -15.63 21.77
CA PRO A 51 2.56 -14.49 22.20
C PRO A 51 1.75 -13.27 22.70
N ARG A 52 0.42 -13.35 22.76
CA ARG A 52 -0.44 -12.21 23.15
C ARG A 52 -1.50 -12.65 24.16
N ASN A 53 -1.60 -11.90 25.27
CA ASN A 53 -2.56 -12.16 26.34
C ASN A 53 -4.01 -12.16 25.84
N ALA A 54 -4.43 -11.14 25.07
CA ALA A 54 -5.80 -11.05 24.57
C ALA A 54 -6.20 -12.28 23.72
N VAL A 55 -5.27 -12.77 22.88
CA VAL A 55 -5.47 -13.98 22.08
C VAL A 55 -5.53 -15.23 22.99
N ALA A 56 -4.65 -15.33 23.98
CA ALA A 56 -4.67 -16.44 24.94
C ALA A 56 -5.98 -16.50 25.74
N ARG A 57 -6.47 -15.34 26.25
CA ARG A 57 -7.76 -15.23 26.93
C ARG A 57 -8.91 -15.67 26.02
N LYS A 58 -8.89 -15.26 24.76
CA LYS A 58 -9.90 -15.69 23.79
C LYS A 58 -9.88 -17.20 23.56
N VAL A 59 -8.71 -17.81 23.43
CA VAL A 59 -8.60 -19.27 23.29
C VAL A 59 -9.19 -19.99 24.51
N VAL A 60 -8.89 -19.54 25.73
CA VAL A 60 -9.47 -20.12 26.96
C VAL A 60 -10.99 -19.98 26.97
N HIS A 61 -11.50 -18.81 26.60
CA HIS A 61 -12.94 -18.56 26.53
C HIS A 61 -13.62 -19.48 25.50
N LEU A 62 -13.12 -19.51 24.26
CA LEU A 62 -13.67 -20.36 23.19
C LEU A 62 -13.57 -21.85 23.52
N ALA A 63 -12.47 -22.30 24.13
CA ALA A 63 -12.30 -23.68 24.56
C ALA A 63 -13.39 -24.09 25.56
N ARG A 64 -13.68 -23.25 26.56
CA ARG A 64 -14.76 -23.51 27.52
C ARG A 64 -16.15 -23.45 26.88
N ALA A 65 -16.39 -22.44 26.05
CA ALA A 65 -17.69 -22.23 25.40
C ALA A 65 -18.06 -23.36 24.43
N ALA A 66 -17.06 -23.91 23.73
CA ALA A 66 -17.25 -25.02 22.79
C ALA A 66 -17.22 -26.41 23.47
N GLY A 67 -17.21 -26.49 24.81
CA GLY A 67 -17.23 -27.76 25.55
C GLY A 67 -15.88 -28.49 25.63
N GLY A 68 -14.78 -27.82 25.30
CA GLY A 68 -13.41 -28.33 25.50
C GLY A 68 -12.91 -28.17 26.93
N GLN A 69 -11.78 -28.80 27.24
CA GLN A 69 -11.14 -28.73 28.56
C GLN A 69 -9.84 -27.93 28.51
N VAL A 70 -9.64 -27.03 29.47
CA VAL A 70 -8.41 -26.26 29.64
C VAL A 70 -7.63 -26.85 30.81
N GLU A 71 -6.64 -27.68 30.52
CA GLU A 71 -5.86 -28.41 31.53
C GLU A 71 -4.85 -27.50 32.24
N ALA A 72 -4.21 -26.58 31.52
CA ALA A 72 -3.23 -25.68 32.10
C ALA A 72 -3.09 -24.38 31.28
N VAL A 73 -2.84 -23.28 31.99
CA VAL A 73 -2.43 -22.00 31.41
C VAL A 73 -1.20 -21.51 32.16
N ARG A 74 -0.08 -21.34 31.47
CA ARG A 74 1.18 -20.86 32.06
C ARG A 74 1.69 -19.63 31.30
N LYS A 75 2.00 -18.55 32.03
CA LYS A 75 2.75 -17.40 31.50
C LYS A 75 4.22 -17.78 31.41
N GLY A 76 4.87 -17.47 30.30
CA GLY A 76 6.31 -17.61 30.12
C GLY A 76 7.08 -16.55 30.92
N PRO A 77 8.40 -16.74 31.09
CA PRO A 77 9.22 -15.95 32.03
C PRO A 77 9.49 -14.51 31.59
N THR A 78 9.24 -14.17 30.31
CA THR A 78 9.60 -12.85 29.76
C THR A 78 8.47 -11.84 29.90
N ASP A 79 8.68 -10.76 30.64
CA ASP A 79 7.68 -9.69 30.79
C ASP A 79 7.59 -8.74 29.59
N LYS A 80 8.71 -8.50 28.88
CA LYS A 80 8.72 -7.64 27.69
C LYS A 80 7.97 -8.24 26.49
N ARG A 81 7.92 -9.58 26.40
CA ARG A 81 7.25 -10.35 25.33
C ARG A 81 6.59 -11.61 25.91
N PRO A 82 5.52 -11.44 26.71
CA PRO A 82 4.91 -12.55 27.41
C PRO A 82 4.35 -13.56 26.42
N THR A 83 4.74 -14.82 26.59
CA THR A 83 4.22 -15.93 25.81
C THR A 83 3.43 -16.84 26.73
N TYR A 84 2.23 -17.22 26.33
CA TYR A 84 1.34 -18.09 27.08
C TYR A 84 1.41 -19.50 26.51
N ARG A 85 1.59 -20.49 27.38
CA ARG A 85 1.46 -21.91 27.04
C ARG A 85 0.12 -22.40 27.57
N LEU A 86 -0.73 -22.90 26.68
CA LEU A 86 -2.05 -23.42 27.01
C LEU A 86 -2.08 -24.90 26.63
N ARG A 87 -2.49 -25.77 27.56
CA ARG A 87 -2.74 -27.18 27.29
C ARG A 87 -4.24 -27.42 27.31
N LEU A 88 -4.78 -27.88 26.18
CA LEU A 88 -6.21 -27.95 25.92
C LEU A 88 -6.58 -29.31 25.35
N ARG A 89 -7.75 -29.84 25.70
CA ARG A 89 -8.45 -30.88 24.93
C ARG A 89 -9.58 -30.23 24.14
N LEU A 90 -9.55 -30.42 22.82
CA LEU A 90 -10.50 -29.78 21.91
C LEU A 90 -11.80 -30.56 21.83
N PRO A 91 -12.93 -29.88 21.64
CA PRO A 91 -14.15 -30.55 21.22
C PRO A 91 -13.99 -31.10 19.80
N GLY A 92 -14.79 -32.11 19.44
CA GLY A 92 -14.74 -32.70 18.09
C GLY A 92 -15.24 -31.77 16.98
N GLY A 93 -16.04 -30.75 17.32
CA GLY A 93 -16.64 -29.82 16.37
C GLY A 93 -15.61 -28.91 15.67
N ARG A 94 -15.78 -28.73 14.36
CA ARG A 94 -15.00 -27.79 13.53
C ARG A 94 -15.86 -26.66 12.95
N GLY A 95 -17.07 -26.49 13.49
CA GLY A 95 -18.11 -25.59 12.97
C GLY A 95 -18.88 -26.16 11.78
N SER A 96 -19.77 -25.36 11.21
CA SER A 96 -20.61 -25.71 10.06
C SER A 96 -20.04 -25.19 8.72
N SER A 97 -20.71 -25.54 7.62
CA SER A 97 -20.46 -24.99 6.29
C SER A 97 -20.98 -23.56 6.09
N ASP A 98 -21.69 -22.99 7.09
CA ASP A 98 -22.32 -21.68 6.96
C ASP A 98 -21.32 -20.53 6.76
N PRO A 99 -21.75 -19.43 6.09
CA PRO A 99 -20.93 -18.22 5.95
C PRO A 99 -20.49 -17.58 7.29
N CYS A 100 -21.19 -17.87 8.39
CA CYS A 100 -20.81 -17.38 9.71
C CYS A 100 -19.53 -18.07 10.22
N CYS A 101 -19.39 -19.38 10.01
CA CYS A 101 -18.18 -20.13 10.38
C CYS A 101 -16.99 -19.78 9.48
N ALA A 102 -17.21 -19.43 8.22
CA ALA A 102 -16.14 -18.93 7.34
C ALA A 102 -15.46 -17.68 7.92
N ARG A 103 -16.24 -16.71 8.42
CA ARG A 103 -15.74 -15.50 9.09
C ARG A 103 -14.97 -15.82 10.38
N ALA A 104 -15.49 -16.77 11.17
CA ALA A 104 -14.85 -17.26 12.39
C ALA A 104 -13.50 -17.94 12.12
N ILE A 105 -13.41 -18.76 11.07
CA ILE A 105 -12.17 -19.41 10.64
C ILE A 105 -11.11 -18.37 10.25
N LEU A 106 -11.47 -17.39 9.42
CA LEU A 106 -10.55 -16.33 9.01
C LEU A 106 -9.99 -15.58 10.23
N ARG A 107 -10.88 -15.21 11.17
CA ARG A 107 -10.50 -14.52 12.41
C ARG A 107 -9.58 -15.37 13.28
N GLY A 108 -9.91 -16.64 13.49
CA GLY A 108 -9.10 -17.56 14.29
C GLY A 108 -7.70 -17.77 13.72
N ALA A 109 -7.61 -18.04 12.42
CA ALA A 109 -6.33 -18.21 11.73
C ALA A 109 -5.47 -16.94 11.78
N PHE A 110 -6.08 -15.76 11.58
CA PHE A 110 -5.37 -14.48 11.67
C PHE A 110 -4.90 -14.19 13.11
N LEU A 111 -5.75 -14.38 14.12
CA LEU A 111 -5.36 -14.19 15.53
C LEU A 111 -4.16 -15.08 15.90
N ALA A 112 -4.19 -16.34 15.48
CA ALA A 112 -3.13 -17.32 15.70
C ALA A 112 -1.80 -16.95 15.04
N ARG A 113 -1.80 -16.75 13.72
CA ARG A 113 -0.56 -16.67 12.91
C ARG A 113 -0.52 -15.52 11.90
N GLY A 114 -1.56 -14.69 11.87
CA GLY A 114 -1.65 -13.53 10.98
C GLY A 114 -0.62 -12.45 11.29
N VAL A 115 -0.10 -11.84 10.23
CA VAL A 115 0.76 -10.66 10.23
C VAL A 115 0.31 -9.76 9.10
N MET A 116 0.40 -8.45 9.31
CA MET A 116 0.07 -7.44 8.32
C MET A 116 1.12 -6.34 8.31
N GLY A 117 1.47 -5.90 7.10
CA GLY A 117 2.24 -4.68 6.89
C GLY A 117 1.48 -3.45 7.39
N ASN A 118 2.21 -2.40 7.71
CA ASN A 118 1.61 -1.10 7.99
C ASN A 118 0.96 -0.56 6.69
N PRO A 119 -0.34 -0.20 6.69
CA PRO A 119 -1.02 0.27 5.49
C PRO A 119 -0.39 1.54 4.89
N ALA A 120 0.32 2.32 5.69
CA ALA A 120 1.13 3.46 5.23
C ALA A 120 2.31 3.05 4.34
N ASP A 121 2.83 1.82 4.50
CA ASP A 121 4.06 1.34 3.86
C ASP A 121 3.77 0.30 2.75
N ALA A 122 2.97 -0.74 3.04
CA ALA A 122 2.64 -1.79 2.07
C ALA A 122 1.33 -2.52 2.40
N TYR A 123 0.55 -2.84 1.36
CA TYR A 123 -0.65 -3.67 1.47
C TYR A 123 -0.30 -5.15 1.34
N HIS A 124 0.07 -5.75 2.47
CA HIS A 124 0.46 -7.16 2.53
C HIS A 124 -0.03 -7.81 3.83
N LEU A 125 -0.73 -8.93 3.71
CA LEU A 125 -1.25 -9.74 4.82
C LEU A 125 -0.77 -11.17 4.62
N GLU A 126 -0.24 -11.79 5.68
CA GLU A 126 0.21 -13.19 5.68
C GLU A 126 -0.38 -13.98 6.85
N ILE A 127 -0.65 -15.27 6.64
CA ILE A 127 -1.01 -16.24 7.68
C ILE A 127 -0.22 -17.53 7.44
N ALA A 128 0.60 -17.92 8.42
CA ALA A 128 1.45 -19.12 8.32
C ALA A 128 0.84 -20.32 9.08
N THR A 129 0.38 -21.34 8.36
CA THR A 129 -0.14 -22.59 8.94
C THR A 129 0.87 -23.73 8.78
N PRO A 130 0.77 -24.81 9.56
CA PRO A 130 1.44 -26.06 9.23
C PRO A 130 1.05 -26.54 7.82
N ALA A 131 1.89 -27.38 7.21
CA ALA A 131 1.62 -27.90 5.87
C ALA A 131 0.37 -28.82 5.83
N LYS A 132 0.04 -29.46 6.95
CA LYS A 132 -1.18 -30.25 7.13
C LYS A 132 -2.29 -29.35 7.68
N GLY A 133 -3.48 -29.44 7.09
CA GLY A 133 -4.65 -28.64 7.45
C GLY A 133 -5.02 -27.61 6.39
N ASP A 134 -6.30 -27.58 6.01
CA ASP A 134 -6.82 -26.71 4.94
C ASP A 134 -8.05 -25.91 5.39
N LEU A 135 -8.30 -25.82 6.70
CA LEU A 135 -9.47 -25.13 7.22
C LEU A 135 -9.47 -23.64 6.82
N LEU A 136 -8.30 -23.00 6.84
CA LEU A 136 -8.14 -21.61 6.39
C LEU A 136 -8.50 -21.45 4.90
N ALA A 137 -8.00 -22.31 4.02
CA ALA A 137 -8.30 -22.18 2.59
C ALA A 137 -9.79 -22.44 2.32
N ALA A 138 -10.37 -23.46 2.94
CA ALA A 138 -11.80 -23.75 2.85
C ALA A 138 -12.66 -22.57 3.36
N GLY A 139 -12.31 -22.01 4.52
CA GLY A 139 -12.99 -20.83 5.07
C GLY A 139 -12.85 -19.59 4.18
N ALA A 140 -11.67 -19.38 3.60
CA ALA A 140 -11.44 -18.28 2.67
C ALA A 140 -12.24 -18.43 1.38
N ALA A 141 -12.27 -19.63 0.78
CA ALA A 141 -13.07 -19.92 -0.40
C ALA A 141 -14.56 -19.65 -0.15
N ARG A 142 -15.12 -20.14 0.98
CA ARG A 142 -16.52 -19.87 1.36
C ARG A 142 -16.81 -18.40 1.62
N ALA A 143 -15.82 -17.63 2.05
CA ALA A 143 -15.93 -16.18 2.22
C ALA A 143 -15.68 -15.39 0.92
N GLY A 144 -15.38 -16.06 -0.20
CA GLY A 144 -15.00 -15.42 -1.46
C GLY A 144 -13.66 -14.68 -1.40
N ILE A 145 -12.74 -15.10 -0.53
CA ILE A 145 -11.40 -14.52 -0.38
C ILE A 145 -10.39 -15.42 -1.09
N THR A 146 -9.77 -14.91 -2.14
CA THR A 146 -8.75 -15.63 -2.92
C THR A 146 -7.38 -15.47 -2.26
N LEU A 147 -7.02 -16.41 -1.38
CA LEU A 147 -5.69 -16.46 -0.77
C LEU A 147 -4.67 -17.02 -1.77
N LYS A 148 -3.55 -16.32 -1.96
CA LYS A 148 -2.38 -16.89 -2.63
C LYS A 148 -1.62 -17.78 -1.64
N ARG A 149 -1.03 -18.87 -2.12
CA ARG A 149 -0.29 -19.83 -1.28
C ARG A 149 1.16 -19.96 -1.74
N THR A 150 2.08 -20.03 -0.79
CA THR A 150 3.47 -20.45 -1.01
C THR A 150 3.92 -21.35 0.15
N THR A 151 5.02 -22.07 -0.02
CA THR A 151 5.61 -22.90 1.04
C THR A 151 6.91 -22.25 1.52
N ARG A 152 7.05 -22.05 2.83
CA ARG A 152 8.26 -21.48 3.44
C ARG A 152 8.64 -22.24 4.69
N ARG A 153 9.87 -22.78 4.76
CA ARG A 153 10.39 -23.54 5.91
C ARG A 153 9.44 -24.67 6.36
N GLY A 154 8.89 -25.43 5.42
CA GLY A 154 7.95 -26.53 5.70
C GLY A 154 6.56 -26.11 6.18
N ARG A 155 6.19 -24.83 6.06
CA ARG A 155 4.87 -24.28 6.41
C ARG A 155 4.17 -23.72 5.18
N SER A 156 2.84 -23.82 5.16
CA SER A 156 1.99 -23.16 4.17
C SER A 156 1.81 -21.69 4.58
N LEU A 157 2.19 -20.78 3.70
CA LEU A 157 2.03 -19.34 3.87
C LEU A 157 0.94 -18.85 2.93
N TYR A 158 -0.19 -18.46 3.52
CA TYR A 158 -1.29 -17.83 2.79
C TYR A 158 -1.13 -16.32 2.84
N TYR A 159 -1.35 -15.64 1.73
CA TYR A 159 -1.17 -14.18 1.68
C TYR A 159 -2.16 -13.46 0.75
N LEU A 160 -2.39 -12.19 1.07
CA LEU A 160 -3.13 -11.22 0.26
C LEU A 160 -2.27 -10.00 -0.02
N LYS A 161 -2.40 -9.46 -1.23
CA LYS A 161 -1.80 -8.21 -1.67
C LYS A 161 -2.89 -7.25 -2.15
N GLY A 162 -2.70 -5.96 -1.88
CA GLY A 162 -3.63 -4.91 -2.29
C GLY A 162 -4.62 -4.51 -1.19
N ALA A 163 -5.07 -3.25 -1.23
CA ALA A 163 -5.92 -2.67 -0.19
C ALA A 163 -7.29 -3.34 -0.13
N ASP A 164 -7.98 -3.49 -1.27
CA ASP A 164 -9.35 -4.01 -1.34
C ASP A 164 -9.51 -5.43 -0.77
N PRO A 165 -8.72 -6.45 -1.18
CA PRO A 165 -8.87 -7.80 -0.62
C PRO A 165 -8.53 -7.86 0.88
N ILE A 166 -7.58 -7.03 1.35
CA ILE A 166 -7.24 -6.94 2.77
C ILE A 166 -8.37 -6.28 3.56
N SER A 167 -8.90 -5.16 3.07
CA SER A 167 -10.03 -4.44 3.67
C SER A 167 -11.26 -5.35 3.78
N ARG A 168 -11.59 -6.09 2.71
CA ARG A 168 -12.67 -7.08 2.69
C ARG A 168 -12.46 -8.18 3.73
N MET A 169 -11.25 -8.75 3.83
CA MET A 169 -10.94 -9.78 4.83
C MET A 169 -11.05 -9.24 6.26
N LEU A 170 -10.54 -8.03 6.54
CA LEU A 170 -10.65 -7.38 7.84
C LEU A 170 -12.11 -7.16 8.25
N GLY A 171 -12.94 -6.64 7.33
CA GLY A 171 -14.37 -6.44 7.56
C GLY A 171 -15.10 -7.75 7.85
N LEU A 172 -14.82 -8.82 7.10
CA LEU A 172 -15.41 -10.14 7.34
C LEU A 172 -15.04 -10.71 8.72
N MET A 173 -13.83 -10.46 9.21
CA MET A 173 -13.41 -10.87 10.56
C MET A 173 -14.02 -10.00 11.67
N GLY A 174 -14.54 -8.81 11.33
CA GLY A 174 -15.09 -7.84 12.28
C GLY A 174 -14.09 -6.81 12.80
N ALA A 175 -12.99 -6.56 12.09
CA ALA A 175 -11.98 -5.56 12.46
C ALA A 175 -12.32 -4.17 11.88
N ASN A 176 -13.46 -3.59 12.28
CA ASN A 176 -13.99 -2.35 11.71
C ASN A 176 -13.06 -1.14 11.91
N ARG A 177 -12.41 -1.03 13.07
CA ARG A 177 -11.43 0.04 13.35
C ARG A 177 -10.18 -0.13 12.50
N ALA A 178 -9.70 -1.36 12.31
CA ALA A 178 -8.60 -1.62 11.39
C ALA A 178 -8.96 -1.28 9.94
N VAL A 179 -10.18 -1.58 9.48
CA VAL A 179 -10.68 -1.16 8.16
C VAL A 179 -10.64 0.35 8.03
N MET A 180 -11.24 1.10 8.98
CA MET A 180 -11.24 2.57 8.95
C MET A 180 -9.82 3.15 8.89
N ARG A 181 -8.90 2.61 9.70
CA ARG A 181 -7.50 3.03 9.67
C ARG A 181 -6.83 2.74 8.32
N LEU A 182 -7.06 1.57 7.75
CA LEU A 182 -6.52 1.20 6.44
C LEU A 182 -7.01 2.14 5.34
N GLU A 183 -8.30 2.48 5.32
CA GLU A 183 -8.86 3.41 4.32
C GLU A 183 -8.33 4.84 4.51
N ASN A 184 -8.17 5.30 5.76
CA ASN A 184 -7.56 6.61 6.02
C ASN A 184 -6.10 6.68 5.51
N ASP A 185 -5.29 5.64 5.79
CA ASP A 185 -3.92 5.56 5.29
C ASP A 185 -3.89 5.48 3.76
N ARG A 186 -4.86 4.79 3.14
CA ARG A 186 -5.02 4.72 1.68
C ARG A 186 -5.28 6.10 1.07
N ILE A 187 -6.23 6.86 1.61
CA ILE A 187 -6.55 8.22 1.15
C ILE A 187 -5.31 9.10 1.21
N LEU A 188 -4.58 9.08 2.33
CA LEU A 188 -3.37 9.89 2.50
C LEU A 188 -2.27 9.49 1.50
N ARG A 189 -2.10 8.20 1.22
CA ARG A 189 -1.13 7.73 0.20
C ARG A 189 -1.53 8.17 -1.19
N ASP A 190 -2.80 8.10 -1.54
CA ASP A 190 -3.30 8.51 -2.85
C ASP A 190 -3.15 10.03 -3.05
N MET A 191 -3.48 10.84 -2.03
CA MET A 191 -3.25 12.29 -2.04
C MET A 191 -1.76 12.63 -2.21
N ARG A 192 -0.86 12.00 -1.45
CA ARG A 192 0.60 12.19 -1.58
C ARG A 192 1.09 11.79 -2.97
N SER A 193 0.60 10.67 -3.48
CA SER A 193 0.95 10.16 -4.81
C SER A 193 0.51 11.13 -5.91
N GLN A 194 -0.69 11.70 -5.81
CA GLN A 194 -1.19 12.73 -6.73
C GLN A 194 -0.37 14.02 -6.64
N ALA A 195 -0.09 14.51 -5.42
CA ALA A 195 0.73 15.70 -5.20
C ALA A 195 2.15 15.53 -5.80
N ASN A 196 2.78 14.37 -5.57
CA ASN A 196 4.09 14.05 -6.12
C ASN A 196 4.07 14.01 -7.66
N ARG A 197 3.06 13.39 -8.28
CA ARG A 197 2.92 13.39 -9.74
C ARG A 197 2.76 14.80 -10.29
N ARG A 198 1.97 15.65 -9.61
CA ARG A 198 1.76 17.05 -10.01
C ARG A 198 3.06 17.85 -9.90
N ALA A 199 3.73 17.79 -8.76
CA ALA A 199 5.01 18.48 -8.55
C ALA A 199 6.06 18.05 -9.59
N ASN A 200 6.20 16.74 -9.83
CA ASN A 200 7.13 16.21 -10.84
C ASN A 200 6.79 16.71 -12.25
N SER A 201 5.50 16.80 -12.59
CA SER A 201 5.05 17.31 -13.89
C SER A 201 5.33 18.80 -14.04
N GLU A 202 5.11 19.59 -12.98
CA GLU A 202 5.40 21.03 -12.96
C GLU A 202 6.89 21.31 -13.10
N THR A 203 7.74 20.60 -12.34
CA THR A 203 9.21 20.68 -12.43
C THR A 203 9.69 20.31 -13.84
N ALA A 204 9.23 19.19 -14.40
CA ALA A 204 9.61 18.78 -15.75
C ALA A 204 9.19 19.81 -16.82
N ASN A 205 8.03 20.44 -16.66
CA ASN A 205 7.56 21.49 -17.55
C ASN A 205 8.36 22.80 -17.40
N LEU A 206 8.80 23.14 -16.18
CA LEU A 206 9.67 24.28 -15.94
C LEU A 206 11.04 24.07 -16.59
N ASP A 207 11.65 22.89 -16.39
CA ASP A 207 12.94 22.52 -16.98
C ASP A 207 12.92 22.57 -18.51
N LYS A 208 11.88 21.99 -19.14
CA LYS A 208 11.72 22.06 -20.61
C LYS A 208 11.61 23.50 -21.10
N ARG A 209 10.85 24.35 -20.40
CA ARG A 209 10.70 25.77 -20.74
C ARG A 209 12.02 26.53 -20.59
N LEU A 210 12.75 26.29 -19.51
CA LEU A 210 14.06 26.92 -19.26
C LEU A 210 15.08 26.53 -20.33
N ARG A 211 15.19 25.23 -20.66
CA ARG A 211 16.08 24.74 -21.72
C ARG A 211 15.76 25.38 -23.08
N ALA A 212 14.48 25.44 -23.44
CA ALA A 212 14.05 26.08 -24.68
C ALA A 212 14.41 27.58 -24.71
N ALA A 213 14.18 28.31 -23.62
CA ALA A 213 14.53 29.73 -23.52
C ALA A 213 16.05 29.96 -23.65
N LEU A 214 16.86 29.12 -23.02
CA LEU A 214 18.33 29.18 -23.14
C LEU A 214 18.80 28.90 -24.57
N GLN A 215 18.24 27.88 -25.23
CA GLN A 215 18.55 27.54 -26.62
C GLN A 215 18.17 28.69 -27.57
N GLN A 216 16.96 29.25 -27.42
CA GLN A 216 16.49 30.39 -28.20
C GLN A 216 17.42 31.59 -28.03
N ARG A 217 17.78 31.91 -26.79
CA ARG A 217 18.71 33.01 -26.49
C ARG A 217 20.09 32.79 -27.11
N ALA A 218 20.63 31.58 -27.02
CA ALA A 218 21.91 31.24 -27.61
C ALA A 218 21.87 31.38 -29.14
N ALA A 219 20.81 30.90 -29.79
CA ALA A 219 20.61 31.05 -31.23
C ALA A 219 20.56 32.52 -31.65
N VAL A 220 19.79 33.35 -30.94
CA VAL A 220 19.70 34.79 -31.24
C VAL A 220 21.05 35.48 -31.04
N ARG A 221 21.81 35.13 -29.99
CA ARG A 221 23.18 35.65 -29.79
C ARG A 221 24.12 35.29 -30.94
N ARG A 222 24.05 34.07 -31.48
CA ARG A 222 24.84 33.66 -32.65
C ARG A 222 24.49 34.48 -33.89
N LEU A 223 23.21 34.74 -34.14
CA LEU A 223 22.78 35.60 -35.24
C LEU A 223 23.32 37.03 -35.08
N LYS A 224 23.24 37.60 -33.86
CA LYS A 224 23.74 38.94 -33.56
C LYS A 224 25.26 39.05 -33.70
N ALA A 225 26.00 37.97 -33.46
CA ALA A 225 27.45 37.94 -33.68
C ALA A 225 27.83 37.99 -35.17
N ARG A 226 26.98 37.47 -36.06
CA ARG A 226 27.19 37.52 -37.53
C ARG A 226 26.76 38.86 -38.13
N ASP A 227 25.68 39.44 -37.58
CA ASP A 227 25.10 40.70 -38.00
C ASP A 227 24.65 41.47 -36.76
N SER A 228 25.47 42.43 -36.33
CA SER A 228 25.30 43.14 -35.05
C SER A 228 23.97 43.88 -34.93
N ARG A 229 23.39 44.30 -36.06
CA ARG A 229 22.10 44.99 -36.15
C ARG A 229 20.96 44.07 -36.62
N LEU A 230 21.21 42.77 -36.83
CA LEU A 230 20.25 41.79 -37.30
C LEU A 230 19.48 42.24 -38.56
N ARG A 231 20.13 43.03 -39.43
CA ARG A 231 19.53 43.64 -40.63
C ARG A 231 19.11 42.63 -41.68
N SER A 232 19.81 41.50 -41.71
CA SER A 232 19.51 40.33 -42.55
C SER A 232 18.20 39.61 -42.18
N LEU A 233 17.65 39.83 -40.98
CA LEU A 233 16.38 39.25 -40.58
C LEU A 233 15.20 40.12 -41.05
N PRO A 234 14.09 39.51 -41.50
CA PRO A 234 12.81 40.19 -41.67
C PRO A 234 12.39 40.95 -40.40
N PRO A 235 11.73 42.12 -40.49
CA PRO A 235 11.38 42.96 -39.33
C PRO A 235 10.73 42.17 -38.19
N ALA A 236 9.70 41.37 -38.51
CA ALA A 236 8.98 40.55 -37.54
C ALA A 236 9.84 39.51 -36.78
N LEU A 237 10.95 39.04 -37.38
CA LEU A 237 11.91 38.14 -36.72
C LEU A 237 12.94 38.93 -35.90
N ARG A 238 13.32 40.11 -36.37
CA ARG A 238 14.22 41.03 -35.66
C ARG A 238 13.60 41.48 -34.33
N ASP A 239 12.34 41.90 -34.36
CA ASP A 239 11.64 42.36 -33.15
C ASP A 239 11.60 41.26 -32.07
N VAL A 240 11.30 40.02 -32.48
CA VAL A 240 11.26 38.88 -31.55
C VAL A 240 12.65 38.46 -31.07
N ALA A 241 13.68 38.62 -31.90
CA ALA A 241 15.06 38.36 -31.51
C ALA A 241 15.50 39.36 -30.43
N GLU A 242 15.27 40.65 -30.63
CA GLU A 242 15.58 41.71 -29.68
C GLU A 242 14.78 41.54 -28.39
N LEU A 243 13.48 41.28 -28.49
CA LEU A 243 12.60 41.01 -27.35
C LEU A 243 13.10 39.81 -26.53
N ARG A 244 13.54 38.73 -27.18
CA ARG A 244 14.07 37.56 -26.46
C ARG A 244 15.36 37.88 -25.71
N LEU A 245 16.24 38.72 -26.29
CA LEU A 245 17.47 39.18 -25.63
C LEU A 245 17.17 40.11 -24.46
N ALA A 246 16.19 41.00 -24.61
CA ALA A 246 15.76 41.94 -23.58
C ALA A 246 15.13 41.23 -22.37
N HIS A 247 14.42 40.12 -22.60
CA HIS A 247 13.77 39.35 -21.53
C HIS A 247 14.27 37.90 -21.44
N PRO A 248 15.52 37.59 -21.10
CA PRO A 248 16.09 36.24 -21.23
C PRO A 248 15.35 35.09 -20.52
N ARG A 249 14.60 35.40 -19.45
CA ARG A 249 13.91 34.43 -18.59
C ARG A 249 12.40 34.36 -18.83
N ALA A 250 11.83 35.29 -19.61
CA ALA A 250 10.39 35.33 -19.83
C ALA A 250 9.91 34.12 -20.64
N SER A 251 8.82 33.52 -20.22
CA SER A 251 8.08 32.49 -20.94
C SER A 251 7.52 33.01 -22.27
N LEU A 252 7.09 32.10 -23.14
CA LEU A 252 6.42 32.47 -24.40
C LEU A 252 5.13 33.27 -24.17
N ARG A 253 4.49 33.10 -23.01
CA ARG A 253 3.27 33.83 -22.65
C ARG A 253 3.60 35.27 -22.27
N GLU A 254 4.58 35.47 -21.39
CA GLU A 254 5.03 36.81 -21.01
C GLU A 254 5.60 37.57 -22.23
N LEU A 255 6.33 36.89 -23.12
CA LEU A 255 6.77 37.50 -24.37
C LEU A 255 5.61 37.93 -25.27
N ALA A 256 4.57 37.10 -25.36
CA ALA A 256 3.36 37.39 -26.12
C ALA A 256 2.62 38.61 -25.54
N GLU A 257 2.49 38.67 -24.22
CA GLU A 257 1.88 39.81 -23.51
C GLU A 257 2.67 41.11 -23.73
N ILE A 258 4.01 41.09 -23.63
CA ILE A 258 4.85 42.28 -23.84
C ILE A 258 4.80 42.79 -25.29
N SER A 259 4.67 41.89 -26.27
CA SER A 259 4.71 42.23 -27.70
C SER A 259 3.33 42.38 -28.34
N GLU A 260 2.26 42.17 -27.57
CA GLU A 260 0.88 42.11 -28.05
C GLU A 260 0.68 41.10 -29.20
N LEU A 261 1.51 40.06 -29.24
CA LEU A 261 1.43 38.97 -30.23
C LEU A 261 0.83 37.72 -29.59
N SER A 262 0.24 36.85 -30.41
CA SER A 262 -0.18 35.54 -29.92
C SER A 262 1.02 34.68 -29.50
N LYS A 263 0.84 33.86 -28.47
CA LYS A 263 1.85 32.87 -28.02
C LYS A 263 2.35 31.98 -29.17
N SER A 264 1.45 31.61 -30.10
CA SER A 264 1.80 30.80 -31.27
C SER A 264 2.66 31.57 -32.29
N ALA A 265 2.40 32.87 -32.50
CA ALA A 265 3.23 33.73 -33.35
C ALA A 265 4.65 33.86 -32.79
N ILE A 266 4.80 34.16 -31.50
CA ILE A 266 6.11 34.19 -30.82
C ILE A 266 6.83 32.84 -30.94
N ALA A 267 6.13 31.73 -30.67
CA ALA A 267 6.71 30.39 -30.77
C ALA A 267 7.18 30.05 -32.19
N ASN A 268 6.43 30.45 -33.22
CA ASN A 268 6.82 30.23 -34.61
C ASN A 268 8.07 31.05 -34.98
N ARG A 269 8.07 32.35 -34.66
CA ARG A 269 9.18 33.25 -34.94
C ARG A 269 10.47 32.81 -34.23
N LEU A 270 10.40 32.42 -32.95
CA LEU A 270 11.54 31.87 -32.22
C LEU A 270 12.05 30.54 -32.80
N ARG A 271 11.17 29.66 -33.28
CA ARG A 271 11.59 28.43 -34.00
C ARG A 271 12.35 28.77 -35.28
N ARG A 272 11.87 29.75 -36.06
CA ARG A 272 12.55 30.21 -37.28
C ARG A 272 13.92 30.82 -36.96
N LEU A 273 14.03 31.64 -35.91
CA LEU A 273 15.30 32.20 -35.45
C LEU A 273 16.30 31.10 -35.05
N VAL A 274 15.86 30.09 -34.32
CA VAL A 274 16.70 28.92 -33.99
C VAL A 274 17.15 28.18 -35.25
N ALA A 275 16.25 27.97 -36.22
CA ALA A 275 16.60 27.32 -37.48
C ALA A 275 17.60 28.14 -38.31
N LEU A 276 17.44 29.47 -38.40
CA LEU A 276 18.37 30.37 -39.09
C LEU A 276 19.75 30.38 -38.43
N ALA A 277 19.80 30.39 -37.10
CA ALA A 277 21.07 30.34 -36.38
C ALA A 277 21.84 29.03 -36.64
N ASN A 278 21.11 27.93 -36.85
CA ASN A 278 21.67 26.60 -37.10
C ASN A 278 21.98 26.34 -38.59
N ARG A 279 21.44 27.14 -39.53
CA ARG A 279 21.61 26.94 -40.98
C ARG A 279 22.98 27.29 -41.56
N ASN A 280 23.99 27.60 -40.75
CA ASN A 280 25.37 27.76 -41.26
C ASN A 280 26.25 26.60 -40.81
N GLY A 281 25.88 25.41 -41.28
CA GLY A 281 26.84 24.40 -41.69
C GLY A 281 27.04 24.37 -43.22
N LEU A 282 26.12 24.92 -44.03
CA LEU A 282 26.21 25.04 -45.49
C LEU A 282 25.18 26.10 -45.94
N ILE A 283 25.65 27.13 -46.64
CA ILE A 283 24.84 28.10 -47.38
C ILE A 283 24.86 27.64 -48.84
N ASP A 284 23.69 27.53 -49.47
CA ASP A 284 23.51 27.84 -50.89
C ASP A 284 22.78 29.19 -50.97
#